data_AF-A0A2N2EK85-F1
#
_entry.id   AF-A0A2N2EK85-F1
#
_cell.length_a   1.000
_cell.length_b   1.000
_cell.length_c   1.000
_cell.angle_alpha   90.00
_cell.angle_beta   90.00
_cell.angle_gamma   90.00
#
_symmetry.space_group_name_H-M   'P 1'
#
loop_
_entity.id
_entity.type
_entity.pdbx_description
1 polymer ?
#
loop_
_entity_poly.entity_id
_entity_poly.type
_entity_poly.pdbx_seq_one_letter_code
_entity_poly.pdbx_strand_id
1 'polypeptide(L)'
;MRSPYGYEKLVVEGRTIYVTDPEKAEVVKKVFELVLAGDSYYKIAGELNHADIKSPGGNDWTVKAVSRIINNRFYTGALEMGKTENTLGGMKPFIKRNQQDWITIDNHHEAIVDIETFEKVQRVIEAKKDKRLKTDTNLIRNNDIVNISQASKFDRLLYCGDCGRKMKKQVWGSSIYYVCPKYSETKGACSLKSWRVDRITNALVREVENQILVLENEPAKYDKGYNFKVQIVFLQNEIESLILNRELVYDVYMESNDYDGESIRKDLDLIDAKIKDTESELNELFYHEKLLKQVRDKINKLKQVVEDLKNQNNTDHDAEDLDCIIKKINIFERQIDIELL
;
A
#
# COMPACT_ATOMS: atom_id res chain seq x y z
N MET A 1 -12.78 -35.95 -11.52
CA MET A 1 -13.32 -34.64 -11.96
C MET A 1 -14.68 -34.47 -11.29
N ARG A 2 -14.92 -33.37 -10.57
CA ARG A 2 -16.24 -33.09 -9.95
C ARG A 2 -17.25 -32.75 -11.04
N SER A 3 -18.50 -33.15 -10.84
CA SER A 3 -19.60 -32.82 -11.74
C SER A 3 -19.83 -31.31 -11.80
N PRO A 4 -20.21 -30.76 -12.97
CA PRO A 4 -20.72 -29.40 -13.05
C PRO A 4 -21.92 -29.20 -12.10
N TYR A 5 -22.07 -27.97 -11.60
CA TYR A 5 -23.17 -27.63 -10.69
C TYR A 5 -24.52 -27.82 -11.37
N GLY A 6 -25.57 -28.19 -10.66
CA GLY A 6 -26.86 -28.52 -11.29
C GLY A 6 -26.94 -29.93 -11.88
N TYR A 7 -25.83 -30.69 -11.86
CA TYR A 7 -25.80 -32.06 -12.37
C TYR A 7 -25.21 -33.04 -11.35
N GLU A 8 -25.81 -34.23 -11.30
CA GLU A 8 -25.27 -35.40 -10.63
C GLU A 8 -24.66 -36.36 -11.63
N LYS A 9 -23.52 -36.94 -11.25
CA LYS A 9 -22.85 -37.95 -12.07
C LYS A 9 -23.30 -39.33 -11.60
N LEU A 10 -23.91 -40.09 -12.50
CA LEU A 10 -24.25 -41.49 -12.27
C LEU A 10 -23.42 -42.38 -13.22
N VAL A 11 -23.10 -43.58 -12.77
CA VAL A 11 -22.44 -44.60 -13.59
C VAL A 11 -23.42 -45.74 -13.79
N VAL A 12 -23.94 -45.88 -15.00
CA VAL A 12 -24.88 -46.93 -15.40
C VAL A 12 -24.19 -47.79 -16.45
N GLU A 13 -24.10 -49.10 -16.20
CA GLU A 13 -23.47 -50.07 -17.12
C GLU A 13 -22.06 -49.66 -17.60
N GLY A 14 -21.25 -49.10 -16.69
CA GLY A 14 -19.88 -48.65 -17.00
C GLY A 14 -19.79 -47.33 -17.79
N ARG A 15 -20.91 -46.70 -18.12
CA ARG A 15 -20.97 -45.38 -18.78
C ARG A 15 -21.30 -44.29 -17.78
N THR A 16 -20.62 -43.16 -17.90
CA THR A 16 -20.92 -41.96 -17.11
C THR A 16 -22.08 -41.20 -17.75
N ILE A 17 -23.17 -41.02 -17.01
CA ILE A 17 -24.30 -40.18 -17.40
C ILE A 17 -24.42 -38.99 -16.42
N TYR A 18 -24.96 -37.88 -16.91
CA TYR A 18 -25.23 -36.69 -16.11
C TYR A 18 -26.73 -36.48 -16.04
N VAL A 19 -27.27 -36.47 -14.82
CA VAL A 19 -28.69 -36.25 -14.55
C VAL A 19 -28.83 -34.90 -13.86
N THR A 20 -29.89 -34.16 -14.18
CA THR A 20 -30.15 -32.85 -13.59
C THR A 20 -30.56 -33.00 -12.12
N ASP A 21 -29.96 -32.17 -11.25
CA ASP A 21 -30.42 -31.99 -9.87
C ASP A 21 -31.45 -30.85 -9.87
N PRO A 22 -32.74 -31.10 -9.60
CA PRO A 22 -33.79 -30.09 -9.74
C PRO A 22 -33.52 -28.80 -8.96
N GLU A 23 -33.04 -28.88 -7.72
CA GLU A 23 -32.81 -27.70 -6.88
C GLU A 23 -31.63 -26.88 -7.40
N LYS A 24 -30.51 -27.56 -7.71
CA LYS A 24 -29.31 -26.88 -8.20
C LYS A 24 -29.46 -26.40 -9.63
N ALA A 25 -30.23 -27.11 -10.46
CA ALA A 25 -30.55 -26.72 -11.83
C ALA A 25 -31.38 -25.42 -11.86
N GLU A 26 -32.31 -25.26 -10.92
CA GLU A 26 -33.10 -24.02 -10.82
C GLU A 26 -32.22 -22.81 -10.48
N VAL A 27 -31.22 -22.99 -9.62
CA VAL A 27 -30.22 -21.95 -9.34
C VAL A 27 -29.43 -21.58 -10.61
N VAL A 28 -29.06 -22.56 -11.43
CA VAL A 28 -28.38 -22.29 -12.70
C VAL A 28 -29.29 -21.49 -13.64
N LYS A 29 -30.55 -21.89 -13.83
CA LYS A 29 -31.51 -21.14 -14.66
C LYS A 29 -31.66 -19.70 -14.18
N LYS A 30 -31.87 -19.52 -12.88
CA LYS A 30 -31.96 -18.19 -12.24
C LYS A 30 -30.73 -17.32 -12.51
N VAL A 31 -29.52 -17.90 -12.49
CA VAL A 31 -28.29 -17.16 -12.82
C VAL A 31 -28.33 -16.66 -14.27
N PHE A 32 -28.76 -17.47 -15.23
CA PHE A 32 -28.88 -17.06 -16.64
C PHE A 32 -29.94 -15.96 -16.81
N GLU A 33 -31.10 -16.10 -16.17
CA GLU A 33 -32.18 -15.11 -16.17
C GLU A 33 -31.74 -13.76 -15.61
N LEU A 34 -31.06 -13.75 -14.46
CA LEU A 34 -30.58 -12.50 -13.85
C LEU A 34 -29.55 -11.78 -14.74
N VAL A 35 -28.70 -12.53 -15.46
CA VAL A 35 -27.77 -11.92 -16.43
C VAL A 35 -28.53 -11.30 -17.61
N LEU A 36 -29.58 -11.96 -18.12
CA LEU A 36 -30.44 -11.41 -19.17
C LEU A 36 -31.21 -10.18 -18.70
N ALA A 37 -31.64 -10.14 -17.43
CA ALA A 37 -32.24 -8.97 -16.80
C ALA A 37 -31.25 -7.80 -16.63
N GLY A 38 -29.95 -8.03 -16.89
CA GLY A 38 -28.92 -7.01 -16.92
C GLY A 38 -28.06 -6.94 -15.66
N ASP A 39 -28.33 -7.79 -14.66
CA ASP A 39 -27.64 -7.74 -13.38
C ASP A 39 -26.14 -8.02 -13.49
N SER A 40 -25.38 -7.42 -12.59
CA SER A 40 -23.94 -7.64 -12.51
C SER A 40 -23.64 -8.96 -11.79
N TYR A 41 -22.54 -9.61 -12.14
CA TYR A 41 -22.11 -10.85 -11.47
C TYR A 41 -21.94 -10.67 -9.96
N TYR A 42 -21.61 -9.46 -9.51
CA TYR A 42 -21.54 -9.12 -8.09
C TYR A 42 -22.92 -9.15 -7.42
N LYS A 43 -23.93 -8.57 -8.08
CA LYS A 43 -25.30 -8.56 -7.58
C LYS A 43 -25.85 -9.99 -7.51
N ILE A 44 -25.65 -10.77 -8.56
CA ILE A 44 -26.07 -12.18 -8.63
C ILE A 44 -25.41 -13.01 -7.53
N ALA A 45 -24.09 -12.91 -7.36
CA ALA A 45 -23.40 -13.61 -6.28
C ALA A 45 -23.91 -13.19 -4.89
N GLY A 46 -24.18 -11.88 -4.72
CA GLY A 46 -24.77 -11.35 -3.49
C GLY A 46 -26.14 -11.94 -3.20
N GLU A 47 -27.05 -11.95 -4.17
CA GLU A 47 -28.41 -12.49 -4.01
C GLU A 47 -28.40 -13.98 -3.63
N LEU A 48 -27.56 -14.77 -4.29
CA LEU A 48 -27.43 -16.20 -3.98
C LEU A 48 -26.89 -16.43 -2.56
N ASN A 49 -25.93 -15.63 -2.12
CA ASN A 49 -25.40 -15.72 -0.76
C ASN A 49 -26.41 -15.26 0.31
N HIS A 50 -27.22 -14.22 0.03
CA HIS A 50 -28.28 -13.78 0.96
C HIS A 50 -29.38 -14.82 1.12
N ALA A 51 -29.63 -15.62 0.07
CA ALA A 51 -30.54 -16.77 0.12
C ALA A 51 -29.91 -18.03 0.74
N ASP A 52 -28.70 -17.93 1.30
CA ASP A 52 -27.88 -19.03 1.86
C ASP A 52 -27.63 -20.21 0.91
N ILE A 53 -27.61 -19.94 -0.40
CA ILE A 53 -27.33 -20.95 -1.42
C ILE A 53 -25.82 -21.10 -1.54
N LYS A 54 -25.27 -22.31 -1.33
CA LYS A 54 -23.83 -22.55 -1.47
C LYS A 54 -23.41 -22.74 -2.93
N SER A 55 -22.21 -22.27 -3.25
CA SER A 55 -21.61 -22.42 -4.58
C SER A 55 -21.17 -23.88 -4.84
N PRO A 56 -20.74 -24.23 -6.07
CA PRO A 56 -20.36 -25.60 -6.43
C PRO A 56 -19.21 -26.20 -5.60
N GLY A 57 -18.42 -25.33 -4.94
CA GLY A 57 -17.34 -25.74 -4.04
C GLY A 57 -17.73 -25.86 -2.57
N GLY A 58 -19.00 -25.62 -2.21
CA GLY A 58 -19.48 -25.55 -0.82
C GLY A 58 -19.22 -24.22 -0.11
N ASN A 59 -18.64 -23.23 -0.79
CA ASN A 59 -18.36 -21.90 -0.26
C ASN A 59 -19.39 -20.87 -0.74
N ASP A 60 -19.28 -19.63 -0.28
CA ASP A 60 -20.05 -18.50 -0.80
C ASP A 60 -19.77 -18.26 -2.30
N TRP A 61 -20.79 -17.78 -3.00
CA TRP A 61 -20.72 -17.37 -4.40
C TRP A 61 -19.77 -16.19 -4.56
N THR A 62 -18.86 -16.34 -5.52
CA THR A 62 -17.95 -15.28 -5.97
C THR A 62 -18.29 -14.92 -7.41
N VAL A 63 -17.87 -13.73 -7.84
CA VAL A 63 -17.98 -13.30 -9.24
C VAL A 63 -17.36 -14.31 -10.21
N LYS A 64 -16.24 -14.93 -9.81
CA LYS A 64 -15.58 -15.98 -10.61
C LYS A 64 -16.42 -17.25 -10.69
N ALA A 65 -17.15 -17.62 -9.63
CA ALA A 65 -18.03 -18.78 -9.66
C ALA A 65 -19.22 -18.55 -10.61
N VAL A 66 -19.88 -17.40 -10.52
CA VAL A 66 -20.95 -16.99 -11.45
C VAL A 66 -20.43 -16.97 -12.89
N SER A 67 -19.27 -16.34 -13.11
CA SER A 67 -18.64 -16.27 -14.44
C SER A 67 -18.30 -17.63 -15.03
N ARG A 68 -17.94 -18.63 -14.22
CA ARG A 68 -17.70 -19.99 -14.72
C ARG A 68 -18.98 -20.68 -15.16
N ILE A 69 -20.11 -20.39 -14.52
CA ILE A 69 -21.39 -21.02 -14.87
C ILE A 69 -21.89 -20.51 -16.22
N ILE A 70 -21.98 -19.19 -16.37
CA ILE A 70 -22.52 -18.55 -17.57
C ILE A 70 -21.71 -18.80 -18.85
N ASN A 71 -20.41 -19.10 -18.71
CA ASN A 71 -19.50 -19.34 -19.84
C ASN A 71 -19.31 -20.82 -20.15
N ASN A 72 -19.95 -21.73 -19.41
CA ASN A 72 -19.77 -23.16 -19.61
C ASN A 72 -20.87 -23.73 -20.51
N ARG A 73 -20.51 -24.12 -21.74
CA ARG A 73 -21.44 -24.73 -22.71
C ARG A 73 -22.01 -26.08 -22.26
N PHE A 74 -21.47 -26.66 -21.18
CA PHE A 74 -22.04 -27.86 -20.56
C PHE A 74 -23.53 -27.69 -20.22
N TYR A 75 -23.96 -26.51 -19.77
CA TYR A 75 -25.35 -26.26 -19.41
C TYR A 75 -26.35 -26.33 -20.58
N THR A 76 -25.86 -26.33 -21.82
CA THR A 76 -26.68 -26.51 -23.03
C THR A 76 -26.74 -27.96 -23.51
N GLY A 77 -26.31 -28.91 -22.67
CA GLY A 77 -26.25 -30.34 -23.03
C GLY A 77 -25.03 -30.72 -23.86
N ALA A 78 -24.11 -29.80 -24.14
CA ALA A 78 -22.91 -30.06 -24.95
C ALA A 78 -21.69 -30.46 -24.11
N LEU A 79 -20.91 -31.44 -24.57
CA LEU A 79 -19.65 -31.81 -23.95
C LEU A 79 -18.48 -31.30 -24.80
N GLU A 80 -17.67 -30.40 -24.23
CA GLU A 80 -16.46 -29.87 -24.87
C GLU A 80 -15.20 -30.52 -24.29
N MET A 81 -14.45 -31.24 -25.12
CA MET A 81 -13.21 -31.96 -24.77
C MET A 81 -11.99 -31.34 -25.48
N GLY A 82 -10.79 -31.59 -24.94
CA GLY A 82 -9.53 -31.14 -25.57
C GLY A 82 -9.14 -29.68 -25.30
N LYS A 83 -9.74 -29.04 -24.29
CA LYS A 83 -9.49 -27.62 -23.95
C LYS A 83 -8.04 -27.30 -23.57
N THR A 84 -7.27 -28.31 -23.16
CA THR A 84 -5.89 -28.16 -22.71
C THR A 84 -5.02 -29.30 -23.22
N GLU A 85 -3.82 -28.98 -23.70
CA GLU A 85 -2.79 -29.93 -24.08
C GLU A 85 -1.71 -30.00 -23.00
N ASN A 86 -1.28 -31.21 -22.68
CA ASN A 86 -0.13 -31.43 -21.80
C ASN A 86 1.13 -31.42 -22.66
N THR A 87 2.09 -30.55 -22.35
CA THR A 87 3.38 -30.61 -23.04
C THR A 87 4.13 -31.83 -22.53
N LEU A 88 4.61 -32.67 -23.45
CA LEU A 88 5.38 -33.89 -23.16
C LEU A 88 6.46 -33.59 -22.12
N GLY A 89 6.36 -34.22 -20.94
CA GLY A 89 7.35 -34.10 -19.87
C GLY A 89 6.84 -33.63 -18.50
N GLY A 90 5.52 -33.50 -18.27
CA GLY A 90 4.92 -33.48 -16.92
C GLY A 90 5.30 -32.32 -15.97
N MET A 91 6.14 -31.38 -16.40
CA MET A 91 6.70 -30.32 -15.54
C MET A 91 6.29 -28.88 -15.92
N LYS A 92 5.46 -28.67 -16.95
CA LYS A 92 4.99 -27.33 -17.37
C LYS A 92 3.46 -27.18 -17.35
N PRO A 93 2.92 -25.96 -17.16
CA PRO A 93 1.48 -25.74 -17.02
C PRO A 93 0.72 -26.10 -18.31
N PHE A 94 -0.50 -26.62 -18.14
CA PHE A 94 -1.45 -26.92 -19.21
C PHE A 94 -1.62 -25.72 -20.16
N ILE A 95 -1.35 -25.93 -21.46
CA ILE A 95 -1.56 -24.90 -22.48
C ILE A 95 -3.01 -25.00 -22.96
N LYS A 96 -3.72 -23.87 -22.99
CA LYS A 96 -5.08 -23.81 -23.56
C LYS A 96 -5.01 -23.93 -25.09
N ARG A 97 -5.76 -24.86 -25.67
CA ARG A 97 -5.87 -25.02 -27.13
C ARG A 97 -6.86 -24.01 -27.70
N ASN A 98 -6.72 -23.67 -28.98
CA ASN A 98 -7.68 -22.83 -29.68
C ASN A 98 -9.06 -23.49 -29.67
N GLN A 99 -10.13 -22.69 -29.59
CA GLN A 99 -11.51 -23.21 -29.54
C GLN A 99 -11.88 -24.04 -30.78
N GLN A 100 -11.24 -23.79 -31.93
CA GLN A 100 -11.43 -24.55 -33.17
C GLN A 100 -10.92 -26.00 -33.06
N ASP A 101 -9.98 -26.27 -32.15
CA ASP A 101 -9.40 -27.60 -31.93
C ASP A 101 -10.15 -28.38 -30.83
N TRP A 102 -11.25 -27.82 -30.30
CA TRP A 102 -12.05 -28.47 -29.25
C TRP A 102 -13.03 -29.46 -29.90
N ILE A 103 -13.08 -30.65 -29.34
CA ILE A 103 -14.07 -31.65 -29.73
C ILE A 103 -15.35 -31.32 -28.98
N THR A 104 -16.39 -30.93 -29.71
CA THR A 104 -17.70 -30.61 -29.14
C THR A 104 -18.71 -31.68 -29.52
N ILE A 105 -19.30 -32.32 -28.52
CA ILE A 105 -20.37 -33.31 -28.68
C ILE A 105 -21.65 -32.65 -28.21
N ASP A 106 -22.51 -32.25 -29.15
CA ASP A 106 -23.83 -31.70 -28.85
C ASP A 106 -24.79 -32.80 -28.37
N ASN A 107 -25.82 -32.42 -27.60
CA ASN A 107 -26.84 -33.33 -27.05
C ASN A 107 -26.27 -34.55 -26.29
N HIS A 108 -25.15 -34.36 -25.58
CA HIS A 108 -24.53 -35.39 -24.76
C HIS A 108 -25.36 -35.72 -23.51
N HIS A 109 -26.06 -34.74 -22.94
CA HIS A 109 -26.87 -34.89 -21.73
C HIS A 109 -28.02 -33.87 -21.70
N GLU A 110 -28.93 -34.01 -20.73
CA GLU A 110 -30.07 -33.09 -20.58
C GLU A 110 -29.59 -31.65 -20.34
N ALA A 111 -30.07 -30.72 -21.18
CA ALA A 111 -29.73 -29.32 -21.06
C ALA A 111 -30.53 -28.66 -19.93
N ILE A 112 -29.86 -27.92 -19.04
CA ILE A 112 -30.54 -27.07 -18.04
C ILE A 112 -31.00 -25.76 -18.68
N VAL A 113 -30.25 -25.27 -19.66
CA VAL A 113 -30.51 -24.02 -20.39
C VAL A 113 -30.49 -24.32 -21.88
N ASP A 114 -31.48 -23.84 -22.62
CA ASP A 114 -31.49 -23.99 -24.07
C ASP A 114 -30.35 -23.20 -24.73
N ILE A 115 -29.94 -23.62 -25.93
CA ILE A 115 -28.83 -22.99 -26.64
C ILE A 115 -29.11 -21.52 -27.01
N GLU A 116 -30.38 -21.16 -27.25
CA GLU A 116 -30.79 -19.82 -27.63
C GLU A 116 -30.59 -18.84 -26.46
N THR A 117 -30.97 -19.25 -25.25
CA THR A 117 -30.79 -18.52 -23.99
C THR A 117 -29.31 -18.36 -23.66
N PHE A 118 -28.51 -19.42 -23.84
CA PHE A 118 -27.06 -19.33 -23.68
C PHE A 118 -26.44 -18.32 -24.64
N GLU A 119 -26.79 -18.38 -25.92
CA GLU A 119 -26.31 -17.42 -26.92
C GLU A 119 -26.77 -15.99 -26.66
N LYS A 120 -28.02 -15.79 -26.22
CA LYS A 120 -28.52 -14.48 -25.78
C LYS A 120 -27.65 -13.92 -24.65
N VAL A 121 -27.32 -14.73 -23.64
CA VAL A 121 -26.44 -14.33 -22.55
C VAL A 121 -25.05 -13.97 -23.07
N GLN A 122 -24.45 -14.79 -23.94
CA GLN A 122 -23.13 -14.51 -24.52
C GLN A 122 -23.13 -13.21 -25.32
N ARG A 123 -24.20 -12.91 -26.09
CA ARG A 123 -24.35 -11.62 -26.77
C ARG A 123 -24.44 -10.44 -25.81
N VAL A 124 -25.17 -10.57 -24.70
CA VAL A 124 -25.22 -9.54 -23.64
C VAL A 124 -23.84 -9.30 -23.02
N ILE A 125 -23.08 -10.36 -22.80
CA ILE A 125 -21.72 -10.29 -22.26
C ILE A 125 -20.77 -9.58 -23.24
N GLU A 126 -20.79 -9.97 -24.52
CA GLU A 126 -19.92 -9.36 -25.54
C GLU A 126 -20.31 -7.90 -25.79
N ALA A 127 -21.61 -7.57 -25.82
CA ALA A 127 -22.07 -6.19 -25.94
C ALA A 127 -21.62 -5.31 -24.75
N LYS A 128 -21.59 -5.86 -23.53
CA LYS A 128 -21.04 -5.17 -22.34
C LYS A 128 -19.52 -4.98 -22.45
N LYS A 129 -18.81 -5.92 -23.05
CA LYS A 129 -17.36 -5.84 -23.29
C LYS A 129 -17.03 -4.83 -24.38
N ASP A 130 -17.77 -4.79 -25.47
CA ASP A 130 -17.63 -3.80 -26.54
C ASP A 130 -17.94 -2.38 -26.07
N LYS A 131 -18.97 -2.22 -25.22
CA LYS A 131 -19.23 -0.90 -24.58
C LYS A 131 -18.07 -0.47 -23.69
N ARG A 132 -17.48 -1.37 -22.89
CA ARG A 132 -16.28 -1.05 -22.10
C ARG A 132 -15.10 -0.69 -22.98
N LEU A 133 -14.83 -1.46 -24.04
CA LEU A 133 -13.75 -1.18 -25.00
C LEU A 133 -13.98 0.14 -25.75
N LYS A 134 -15.23 0.53 -26.04
CA LYS A 134 -15.58 1.83 -26.64
C LYS A 134 -15.49 2.99 -25.66
N THR A 135 -15.83 2.78 -24.39
CA THR A 135 -15.58 3.76 -23.32
C THR A 135 -14.08 3.92 -23.09
N ASP A 136 -13.32 2.83 -23.05
CA ASP A 136 -11.87 2.85 -22.90
C ASP A 136 -11.18 3.48 -24.12
N THR A 137 -11.60 3.17 -25.36
CA THR A 137 -11.00 3.76 -26.57
C THR A 137 -11.38 5.22 -26.83
N ASN A 138 -12.56 5.68 -26.40
CA ASN A 138 -12.90 7.11 -26.40
C ASN A 138 -12.23 7.90 -25.27
N LEU A 139 -11.80 7.24 -24.18
CA LEU A 139 -10.91 7.83 -23.18
C LEU A 139 -9.44 7.85 -23.65
N ILE A 140 -9.03 6.88 -24.49
CA ILE A 140 -7.67 6.78 -25.05
C ILE A 140 -7.38 7.81 -26.17
N ARG A 141 -8.41 8.35 -26.84
CA ARG A 141 -8.21 9.32 -27.94
C ARG A 141 -8.11 10.79 -27.51
N ASN A 142 -8.49 11.13 -26.28
CA ASN A 142 -8.18 12.43 -25.72
C ASN A 142 -6.82 12.30 -25.03
N ASN A 143 -5.87 13.15 -25.41
CA ASN A 143 -4.44 13.18 -25.04
C ASN A 143 -4.10 13.22 -23.52
N ASP A 144 -5.03 12.87 -22.63
CA ASP A 144 -4.86 12.87 -21.16
C ASP A 144 -4.41 11.51 -20.60
N ILE A 145 -4.18 10.49 -21.45
CA ILE A 145 -3.61 9.17 -21.05
C ILE A 145 -2.07 9.14 -21.10
N VAL A 146 -1.41 10.28 -21.19
CA VAL A 146 -0.06 10.38 -20.64
C VAL A 146 -0.27 10.48 -19.13
N ASN A 147 -0.33 9.35 -18.39
CA ASN A 147 -0.04 9.22 -16.93
C ASN A 147 -0.57 7.96 -16.22
N ILE A 148 -1.34 7.08 -16.86
CA ILE A 148 -1.89 5.87 -16.17
C ILE A 148 -0.84 4.76 -15.97
N SER A 149 0.37 4.94 -16.51
CA SER A 149 1.55 4.13 -16.19
C SER A 149 2.39 4.66 -15.02
N GLN A 150 1.99 5.74 -14.34
CA GLN A 150 2.67 6.17 -13.13
C GLN A 150 2.51 5.09 -12.06
N ALA A 151 3.62 4.51 -11.62
CA ALA A 151 3.69 3.88 -10.32
C ALA A 151 3.14 4.92 -9.33
N SER A 152 2.03 4.62 -8.67
CA SER A 152 1.55 5.63 -7.73
C SER A 152 2.53 5.58 -6.57
N LYS A 153 3.12 6.73 -6.22
CA LYS A 153 4.13 6.90 -5.15
C LYS A 153 3.84 6.20 -3.82
N PHE A 154 2.60 5.75 -3.62
CA PHE A 154 2.12 5.06 -2.44
C PHE A 154 1.98 3.52 -2.59
N ASP A 155 2.29 2.96 -3.75
CA ASP A 155 2.10 1.52 -4.07
C ASP A 155 2.90 0.59 -3.15
N ARG A 156 3.95 1.09 -2.47
CA ARG A 156 4.77 0.33 -1.50
C ARG A 156 4.43 0.62 -0.04
N LEU A 157 3.77 1.75 0.23
CA LEU A 157 3.65 2.33 1.56
C LEU A 157 2.27 2.12 2.21
N LEU A 158 1.22 1.83 1.44
CA LEU A 158 -0.15 1.77 1.97
C LEU A 158 -0.58 0.39 2.48
N TYR A 159 -1.05 0.39 3.72
CA TYR A 159 -1.59 -0.79 4.40
C TYR A 159 -2.95 -0.48 5.03
N CYS A 160 -3.78 -1.50 5.18
CA CYS A 160 -5.02 -1.37 5.91
C CYS A 160 -4.76 -1.38 7.42
N GLY A 161 -5.22 -0.36 8.13
CA GLY A 161 -5.06 -0.25 9.59
C GLY A 161 -5.73 -1.38 10.39
N ASP A 162 -6.84 -1.96 9.89
CA ASP A 162 -7.56 -3.01 10.63
C ASP A 162 -6.99 -4.41 10.38
N CYS A 163 -6.66 -4.73 9.12
CA CYS A 163 -6.27 -6.09 8.74
C CYS A 163 -4.78 -6.26 8.43
N GLY A 164 -4.01 -5.16 8.46
CA GLY A 164 -2.57 -5.12 8.21
C GLY A 164 -2.15 -5.44 6.77
N ARG A 165 -3.08 -5.81 5.87
CA ARG A 165 -2.76 -6.17 4.50
C ARG A 165 -2.45 -4.93 3.66
N LYS A 166 -1.49 -5.08 2.75
CA LYS A 166 -1.14 -4.06 1.75
C LYS A 166 -2.36 -3.70 0.89
N MET A 167 -2.60 -2.41 0.68
CA MET A 167 -3.74 -1.95 -0.12
C MET A 167 -3.53 -2.23 -1.60
N LYS A 168 -4.62 -2.46 -2.33
CA LYS A 168 -4.59 -2.70 -3.78
C LYS A 168 -5.04 -1.44 -4.52
N LYS A 169 -4.26 -1.04 -5.53
CA LYS A 169 -4.62 0.02 -6.49
C LYS A 169 -5.75 -0.46 -7.39
N GLN A 170 -6.78 0.37 -7.55
CA GLN A 170 -7.90 0.18 -8.46
C GLN A 170 -8.16 1.49 -9.21
N VAL A 171 -8.39 1.40 -10.52
CA VAL A 171 -8.71 2.55 -11.36
C VAL A 171 -10.20 2.54 -11.63
N TRP A 172 -10.90 3.60 -11.24
CA TRP A 172 -12.34 3.78 -11.50
C TRP A 172 -12.53 5.09 -12.29
N GLY A 173 -12.81 4.96 -13.59
CA GLY A 173 -12.84 6.10 -14.51
C GLY A 173 -11.47 6.75 -14.65
N SER A 174 -11.39 8.07 -14.48
CA SER A 174 -10.15 8.85 -14.48
C SER A 174 -9.46 8.93 -13.11
N SER A 175 -9.99 8.27 -12.08
CA SER A 175 -9.50 8.37 -10.70
C SER A 175 -8.89 7.08 -10.20
N ILE A 176 -7.81 7.20 -9.43
CA ILE A 176 -7.11 6.09 -8.78
C ILE A 176 -7.58 5.97 -7.33
N TYR A 177 -7.91 4.75 -6.91
CA TYR A 177 -8.33 4.39 -5.57
C TYR A 177 -7.43 3.30 -4.98
N TYR A 178 -7.22 3.34 -3.67
CA TYR A 178 -6.65 2.25 -2.91
C TYR A 178 -7.72 1.58 -2.07
N VAL A 179 -7.82 0.26 -2.22
CA VAL A 179 -8.84 -0.56 -1.53
C VAL A 179 -8.21 -1.67 -0.69
N CYS A 180 -8.87 -1.99 0.43
CA CYS A 180 -8.47 -3.13 1.24
C CYS A 180 -8.75 -4.44 0.47
N PRO A 181 -7.73 -5.31 0.26
CA PRO A 181 -7.91 -6.55 -0.49
C PRO A 181 -8.92 -7.50 0.17
N LYS A 182 -8.87 -7.61 1.51
CA LYS A 182 -9.74 -8.49 2.29
C LYS A 182 -11.22 -8.08 2.16
N TYR A 183 -11.50 -6.78 2.15
CA TYR A 183 -12.84 -6.28 1.88
C TYR A 183 -13.28 -6.53 0.43
N SER A 184 -12.38 -6.33 -0.54
CA SER A 184 -12.68 -6.54 -1.96
C SER A 184 -12.95 -8.00 -2.32
N GLU A 185 -12.30 -8.94 -1.63
CA GLU A 185 -12.38 -10.39 -1.88
C GLU A 185 -13.52 -11.04 -1.08
N THR A 186 -13.80 -10.53 0.12
CA THR A 186 -14.80 -11.06 1.05
C THR A 186 -15.50 -9.88 1.75
N LYS A 187 -16.71 -9.52 1.29
CA LYS A 187 -17.51 -8.47 1.94
C LYS A 187 -17.74 -8.84 3.42
N GLY A 188 -17.47 -7.90 4.33
CA GLY A 188 -17.69 -8.07 5.78
C GLY A 188 -16.49 -8.58 6.57
N ALA A 189 -15.42 -9.07 5.94
CA ALA A 189 -14.23 -9.58 6.66
C ALA A 189 -13.22 -8.48 7.06
N CYS A 190 -13.48 -7.24 6.66
CA CYS A 190 -12.77 -5.99 7.01
C CYS A 190 -13.72 -4.81 6.74
N SER A 191 -13.47 -3.62 7.28
CA SER A 191 -14.28 -2.42 6.98
C SER A 191 -14.05 -1.90 5.56
N LEU A 192 -15.06 -1.20 5.00
CA LEU A 192 -14.99 -0.60 3.67
C LEU A 192 -13.99 0.56 3.71
N LYS A 193 -12.81 0.33 3.13
CA LYS A 193 -11.81 1.38 2.92
C LYS A 193 -11.54 1.51 1.43
N SER A 194 -12.04 2.59 0.85
CA SER A 194 -11.71 3.03 -0.50
C SER A 194 -11.29 4.48 -0.42
N TRP A 195 -10.00 4.74 -0.61
CA TRP A 195 -9.43 6.08 -0.55
C TRP A 195 -8.92 6.48 -1.92
N ARG A 196 -9.37 7.63 -2.41
CA ARG A 196 -8.84 8.26 -3.64
C ARG A 196 -7.44 8.79 -3.35
N VAL A 197 -6.53 8.67 -4.32
CA VAL A 197 -5.13 9.14 -4.18
C VAL A 197 -5.03 10.58 -3.68
N ASP A 198 -5.80 11.50 -4.24
CA ASP A 198 -5.77 12.92 -3.83
C ASP A 198 -6.13 13.13 -2.35
N ARG A 199 -7.04 12.31 -1.81
CA ARG A 199 -7.38 12.37 -0.38
C ARG A 199 -6.26 11.84 0.50
N ILE A 200 -5.54 10.82 0.03
CA ILE A 200 -4.37 10.28 0.72
C ILE A 200 -3.27 11.33 0.74
N THR A 201 -2.97 11.96 -0.40
CA THR A 201 -1.96 13.02 -0.50
C THR A 201 -2.27 14.18 0.45
N ASN A 202 -3.51 14.68 0.45
CA ASN A 202 -3.89 15.80 1.32
C ASN A 202 -3.84 15.44 2.81
N ALA A 203 -4.23 14.22 3.18
CA ALA A 203 -4.14 13.75 4.56
C ALA A 203 -2.68 13.57 4.99
N LEU A 204 -1.83 13.05 4.10
CA LEU A 204 -0.40 12.89 4.33
C LEU A 204 0.28 14.25 4.57
N VAL A 205 0.03 15.23 3.70
CA VAL A 205 0.55 16.59 3.84
C VAL A 205 0.19 17.18 5.20
N ARG A 206 -1.09 17.11 5.60
CA ARG A 206 -1.55 17.65 6.89
C ARG A 206 -0.85 17.00 8.08
N GLU A 207 -0.68 15.69 8.04
CA GLU A 207 -0.04 14.99 9.15
C GLU A 207 1.46 15.29 9.24
N VAL A 208 2.16 15.37 8.10
CA VAL A 208 3.57 15.79 8.07
C VAL A 208 3.71 17.24 8.55
N GLU A 209 2.81 18.14 8.15
CA GLU A 209 2.77 19.52 8.65
C GLU A 209 2.56 19.57 10.18
N ASN A 210 1.68 18.74 10.73
CA ASN A 210 1.50 18.64 12.18
C ASN A 210 2.79 18.19 12.89
N GLN A 211 3.51 17.21 12.33
CA GLN A 211 4.77 16.75 12.91
C GLN A 211 5.88 17.80 12.82
N ILE A 212 5.94 18.56 11.71
CA ILE A 212 6.84 19.72 11.60
C ILE A 212 6.52 20.72 12.72
N LEU A 213 5.24 21.04 12.95
CA LEU A 213 4.85 21.96 14.04
C LEU A 213 5.25 21.43 15.42
N VAL A 214 5.11 20.13 15.69
CA VAL A 214 5.58 19.52 16.94
C VAL A 214 7.09 19.68 17.09
N LEU A 215 7.86 19.33 16.05
CA LEU A 215 9.32 19.43 16.05
C LEU A 215 9.84 20.86 16.08
N GLU A 216 9.10 21.84 15.56
CA GLU A 216 9.44 23.27 15.66
C GLU A 216 9.17 23.82 17.07
N ASN A 217 8.22 23.23 17.80
CA ASN A 217 7.91 23.62 19.18
C ASN A 217 8.74 22.86 20.24
N GLU A 218 9.30 21.69 19.92
CA GLU A 218 10.24 20.99 20.80
C GLU A 218 11.49 21.81 21.18
N PRO A 219 12.20 22.48 20.25
CA PRO A 219 13.36 23.30 20.58
C PRO A 219 12.98 24.55 21.38
N ALA A 220 11.72 25.02 21.37
CA ALA A 220 11.27 26.13 22.22
C ALA A 220 11.37 25.84 23.74
N LYS A 221 11.53 24.56 24.13
CA LYS A 221 11.87 24.19 25.53
C LYS A 221 13.33 24.49 25.89
N TYR A 222 14.23 24.50 24.90
CA TYR A 222 15.67 24.71 25.07
C TYR A 222 16.11 26.08 24.53
N ASP A 223 15.31 26.69 23.66
CA ASP A 223 15.49 28.02 23.11
C ASP A 223 14.95 29.07 24.09
N LYS A 224 15.62 29.19 25.25
CA LYS A 224 15.47 30.34 26.15
C LYS A 224 16.12 31.61 25.58
N GLY A 225 16.16 31.78 24.24
CA GLY A 225 16.91 32.87 23.60
C GLY A 225 18.43 32.75 23.77
N TYR A 226 18.93 31.55 24.06
CA TYR A 226 20.36 31.28 24.20
C TYR A 226 20.98 31.16 22.81
N ASN A 227 21.77 32.16 22.41
CA ASN A 227 22.61 32.02 21.22
C ASN A 227 23.80 31.13 21.57
N PHE A 228 23.60 29.80 21.50
CA PHE A 228 24.63 28.79 21.80
C PHE A 228 25.97 29.11 21.13
N LYS A 229 25.96 29.60 19.88
CA LYS A 229 27.18 30.02 19.18
C LYS A 229 27.94 31.14 19.90
N VAL A 230 27.24 32.13 20.44
CA VAL A 230 27.88 33.25 21.15
C VAL A 230 28.49 32.77 22.46
N GLN A 231 27.82 31.88 23.19
CA GLN A 231 28.34 31.35 24.45
C GLN A 231 29.50 30.39 24.26
N ILE A 232 29.44 29.54 23.22
CA ILE A 232 30.57 28.69 22.82
C ILE A 232 31.80 29.57 22.57
N VAL A 233 31.67 30.64 21.80
CA VAL A 233 32.78 31.58 21.55
C VAL A 233 33.27 32.25 22.84
N PHE A 234 32.36 32.66 23.73
CA PHE A 234 32.72 33.27 25.00
C PHE A 234 33.54 32.31 25.89
N LEU A 235 33.07 31.08 26.08
CA LEU A 235 33.74 30.07 26.89
C LEU A 235 35.07 29.62 26.26
N GLN A 236 35.15 29.54 24.92
CA GLN A 236 36.42 29.29 24.23
C GLN A 236 37.46 30.39 24.54
N ASN A 237 37.05 31.66 24.46
CA ASN A 237 37.92 32.79 24.80
C ASN A 237 38.30 32.80 26.29
N GLU A 238 37.38 32.38 27.17
CA GLU A 238 37.65 32.28 28.61
C GLU A 238 38.68 31.18 28.91
N ILE A 239 38.56 30.00 28.28
CA ILE A 239 39.55 28.93 28.36
C ILE A 239 40.91 29.41 27.85
N GLU A 240 40.95 30.08 26.70
CA GLU A 240 42.20 30.63 26.14
C GLU A 240 42.84 31.64 27.09
N SER A 241 42.04 32.52 27.70
CA SER A 241 42.51 33.47 28.72
C SER A 241 43.03 32.77 29.98
N LEU A 242 42.40 31.68 30.41
CA LEU A 242 42.81 30.91 31.59
C LEU A 242 44.11 30.14 31.33
N ILE A 243 44.28 29.58 30.13
CA ILE A 243 45.52 28.93 29.70
C ILE A 243 46.67 29.95 29.70
N LEU A 244 46.44 31.14 29.12
CA LEU A 244 47.45 32.20 29.12
C LEU A 244 47.80 32.67 30.54
N ASN A 245 46.80 32.77 31.43
CA ASN A 245 47.03 33.08 32.84
C ASN A 245 47.88 32.01 33.53
N ARG A 246 47.60 30.73 33.26
CA ARG A 246 48.37 29.60 33.77
C ARG A 246 49.84 29.67 33.37
N GLU A 247 50.12 29.99 32.11
CA GLU A 247 51.48 30.19 31.58
C GLU A 247 52.17 31.38 32.26
N LEU A 248 51.48 32.52 32.38
CA LEU A 248 52.02 33.70 33.03
C LEU A 248 52.36 33.45 34.51
N VAL A 249 51.49 32.75 35.23
CA VAL A 249 51.73 32.37 36.63
C VAL A 249 52.98 31.50 36.72
N TYR A 250 53.13 30.53 35.82
CA TYR A 250 54.34 29.70 35.76
C TYR A 250 55.60 30.53 35.51
N ASP A 251 55.58 31.45 34.54
CA ASP A 251 56.73 32.30 34.20
C ASP A 251 57.13 33.25 35.33
N VAL A 252 56.16 33.93 35.96
CA VAL A 252 56.39 34.84 37.10
C VAL A 252 57.07 34.10 38.25
N TYR A 253 56.65 32.87 38.53
CA TYR A 253 57.26 32.06 39.57
C TYR A 253 58.66 31.58 39.21
N MET A 254 58.94 31.29 37.93
CA MET A 254 60.28 30.92 37.48
C MET A 254 61.31 32.06 37.68
N GLU A 255 60.86 33.33 37.63
CA GLU A 255 61.69 34.52 37.80
C GLU A 255 61.88 34.96 39.27
N SER A 256 60.93 34.64 40.16
CA SER A 256 61.01 35.02 41.57
C SER A 256 61.96 34.09 42.35
N ASN A 257 63.11 34.59 42.81
CA ASN A 257 64.11 33.85 43.60
C ASN A 257 63.63 33.38 45.01
N ASP A 258 62.33 33.45 45.32
CA ASP A 258 61.73 33.14 46.62
C ASP A 258 60.59 32.12 46.42
N TYR A 259 60.96 30.84 46.43
CA TYR A 259 60.08 29.74 46.02
C TYR A 259 59.38 29.07 47.22
N ASP A 260 58.12 29.43 47.47
CA ASP A 260 57.19 28.54 48.17
C ASP A 260 56.42 27.69 47.12
N GLY A 261 56.99 26.54 46.77
CA GLY A 261 56.41 25.61 45.80
C GLY A 261 54.99 25.13 46.14
N GLU A 262 54.57 25.24 47.40
CA GLU A 262 53.23 24.86 47.82
C GLU A 262 52.17 25.92 47.46
N SER A 263 52.51 27.20 47.52
CA SER A 263 51.63 28.30 47.10
C SER A 263 51.41 28.28 45.58
N ILE A 264 52.50 28.05 44.81
CA ILE A 264 52.47 27.92 43.35
C ILE A 264 51.51 26.81 42.93
N ARG A 265 51.65 25.65 43.57
CA ARG A 265 50.83 24.48 43.26
C ARG A 265 49.36 24.75 43.52
N LYS A 266 49.01 25.45 44.60
CA LYS A 266 47.62 25.81 44.90
C LYS A 266 47.02 26.74 43.84
N ASP A 267 47.77 27.75 43.38
CA ASP A 267 47.30 28.67 42.34
C ASP A 267 47.12 27.97 40.99
N LEU A 268 48.07 27.12 40.60
CA LEU A 268 47.96 26.32 39.37
C LEU A 268 46.81 25.32 39.45
N ASP A 269 46.64 24.62 40.58
CA ASP A 269 45.53 23.68 40.79
C ASP A 269 44.16 24.40 40.71
N LEU A 270 44.07 25.64 41.19
CA LEU A 270 42.86 26.46 41.08
C LEU A 270 42.55 26.87 39.63
N ILE A 271 43.56 27.25 38.85
CA ILE A 271 43.39 27.59 37.42
C ILE A 271 43.02 26.33 36.62
N ASP A 272 43.70 25.21 36.88
CA ASP A 272 43.43 23.92 36.23
C ASP A 272 42.01 23.42 36.55
N ALA A 273 41.53 23.60 37.79
CA ALA A 273 40.15 23.30 38.16
C ALA A 273 39.15 24.15 37.37
N LYS A 274 39.39 25.47 37.24
CA LYS A 274 38.53 26.36 36.45
C LYS A 274 38.52 26.00 34.98
N ILE A 275 39.68 25.74 34.37
CA ILE A 275 39.78 25.31 32.97
C ILE A 275 38.90 24.07 32.76
N LYS A 276 39.03 23.08 33.64
CA LYS A 276 38.26 21.83 33.57
C LYS A 276 36.75 22.07 33.69
N ASP A 277 36.32 22.94 34.59
CA ASP A 277 34.90 23.27 34.77
C ASP A 277 34.35 23.99 33.53
N THR A 278 35.06 24.99 33.01
CA THR A 278 34.68 25.72 31.78
C THR A 278 34.68 24.82 30.54
N GLU A 279 35.63 23.90 30.42
CA GLU A 279 35.66 22.86 29.37
C GLU A 279 34.44 21.94 29.46
N SER A 280 34.02 21.56 30.68
CA SER A 280 32.82 20.75 30.87
C SER A 280 31.57 21.49 30.40
N GLU A 281 31.42 22.76 30.73
CA GLU A 281 30.30 23.59 30.26
C GLU A 281 30.30 23.75 28.73
N LEU A 282 31.47 23.97 28.14
CA LEU A 282 31.64 24.08 26.69
C LEU A 282 31.20 22.79 25.97
N ASN A 283 31.57 21.63 26.51
CA ASN A 283 31.20 20.34 25.95
C ASN A 283 29.68 20.09 25.98
N GLU A 284 29.01 20.47 27.07
CA GLU A 284 27.54 20.38 27.17
C GLU A 284 26.85 21.27 26.12
N LEU A 285 27.34 22.50 25.91
CA LEU A 285 26.80 23.40 24.88
C LEU A 285 27.01 22.86 23.46
N PHE A 286 28.17 22.29 23.15
CA PHE A 286 28.42 21.63 21.86
C PHE A 286 27.49 20.44 21.62
N TYR A 287 27.21 19.65 22.67
CA TYR A 287 26.26 18.55 22.59
C TYR A 287 24.86 19.05 22.22
N HIS A 288 24.38 20.11 22.88
CA HIS A 288 23.10 20.74 22.57
C HIS A 288 23.04 21.36 21.17
N GLU A 289 24.09 22.07 20.73
CA GLU A 289 24.16 22.62 19.36
C GLU A 289 24.04 21.52 18.30
N LYS A 290 24.74 20.40 18.52
CA LYS A 290 24.68 19.23 17.63
C LYS A 290 23.27 18.64 17.55
N LEU A 291 22.58 18.50 18.69
CA LEU A 291 21.21 18.00 18.74
C LEU A 291 20.25 18.93 17.98
N LEU A 292 20.36 20.25 18.18
CA LEU A 292 19.55 21.25 17.48
C LEU A 292 19.78 21.21 15.96
N LYS A 293 21.03 21.00 15.52
CA LYS A 293 21.36 20.84 14.11
C LYS A 293 20.67 19.61 13.51
N GLN A 294 20.71 18.46 14.21
CA GLN A 294 20.04 17.23 13.76
C GLN A 294 18.52 17.42 13.63
N VAL A 295 17.88 18.09 14.60
CA VAL A 295 16.44 18.40 14.55
C VAL A 295 16.14 19.32 13.36
N ARG A 296 16.94 20.37 13.15
CA ARG A 296 16.76 21.30 12.03
C ARG A 296 16.90 20.60 10.67
N ASP A 297 17.89 19.72 10.53
CA ASP A 297 18.09 18.94 9.31
C ASP A 297 16.90 18.02 9.04
N LYS A 298 16.33 17.40 10.08
CA LYS A 298 15.09 16.59 9.97
C LYS A 298 13.89 17.44 9.54
N ILE A 299 13.70 18.62 10.14
CA ILE A 299 12.63 19.55 9.76
C ILE A 299 12.76 19.98 8.29
N ASN A 300 13.97 20.31 7.83
CA ASN A 300 14.19 20.72 6.45
C ASN A 300 13.85 19.60 5.45
N LYS A 301 14.23 18.35 5.76
CA LYS A 301 13.85 17.19 4.95
C LYS A 301 12.33 16.99 4.88
N LEU A 302 11.62 17.14 6.01
CA LEU A 302 10.16 17.03 6.04
C LEU A 302 9.48 18.15 5.23
N LYS A 303 9.99 19.38 5.33
CA LYS A 303 9.48 20.53 4.54
C LYS A 303 9.65 20.30 3.05
N GLN A 304 10.79 19.77 2.62
CA GLN A 304 11.04 19.42 1.23
C GLN A 304 10.00 18.40 0.73
N VAL A 305 9.75 17.32 1.49
CA VAL A 305 8.73 16.33 1.12
C VAL A 305 7.32 16.92 1.05
N VAL A 306 6.95 17.83 1.95
CA VAL A 306 5.64 18.52 1.86
C VAL A 306 5.54 19.32 0.56
N GLU A 307 6.60 20.01 0.18
CA GLU A 307 6.66 20.81 -1.05
C GLU A 307 6.57 19.93 -2.30
N ASP A 308 7.29 18.80 -2.31
CA ASP A 308 7.25 17.81 -3.40
C ASP A 308 5.86 17.18 -3.52
N LEU A 309 5.23 16.84 -2.38
CA LEU A 309 3.86 16.32 -2.34
C LEU A 309 2.82 17.33 -2.84
N LYS A 310 3.06 18.63 -2.69
CA LYS A 310 2.19 19.72 -3.17
C LYS A 310 2.41 20.06 -4.65
N ASN A 311 3.65 19.94 -5.14
CA ASN A 311 4.05 20.48 -6.45
C ASN A 311 3.87 19.55 -7.66
N GLN A 312 3.58 18.25 -7.49
CA GLN A 312 3.40 17.32 -8.63
C GLN A 312 2.10 16.47 -8.48
N ASN A 313 1.23 16.26 -9.47
CA ASN A 313 1.33 16.35 -10.93
C ASN A 313 2.68 15.90 -11.49
N ASN A 314 2.95 14.59 -11.41
CA ASN A 314 3.70 13.81 -12.40
C ASN A 314 5.24 13.83 -12.33
N THR A 315 5.88 12.94 -11.56
CA THR A 315 7.04 12.12 -11.98
C THR A 315 7.30 10.92 -11.03
N ASP A 316 7.91 9.86 -11.56
CA ASP A 316 8.36 8.64 -10.83
C ASP A 316 9.48 8.90 -9.80
N HIS A 317 10.03 10.12 -9.73
CA HIS A 317 11.10 10.48 -8.79
C HIS A 317 10.62 10.55 -7.32
N ASP A 318 9.32 10.81 -7.09
CA ASP A 318 8.73 11.03 -5.77
C ASP A 318 8.67 9.78 -4.87
N ALA A 319 8.79 8.57 -5.44
CA ALA A 319 8.62 7.33 -4.68
C ALA A 319 9.84 6.99 -3.80
N GLU A 320 11.05 7.31 -4.27
CA GLU A 320 12.29 7.09 -3.52
C GLU A 320 12.42 8.06 -2.34
N ASP A 321 11.97 9.30 -2.52
CA ASP A 321 12.01 10.34 -1.48
C ASP A 321 11.05 10.02 -0.31
N LEU A 322 9.88 9.43 -0.61
CA LEU A 322 8.95 8.98 0.42
C LEU A 322 9.47 7.75 1.18
N ASP A 323 10.14 6.81 0.51
CA ASP A 323 10.72 5.62 1.15
C ASP A 323 11.86 5.99 2.13
N CYS A 324 12.47 7.17 2.00
CA CYS A 324 13.51 7.66 2.92
C CYS A 324 12.97 8.25 4.23
N ILE A 325 11.67 8.54 4.30
CA ILE A 325 11.05 9.21 5.46
C ILE A 325 9.89 8.39 6.04
N ILE A 326 9.11 7.72 5.20
CA ILE A 326 7.91 7.01 5.59
C ILE A 326 8.17 5.51 5.50
N LYS A 327 8.09 4.84 6.64
CA LYS A 327 8.16 3.38 6.71
C LYS A 327 6.84 2.73 6.31
N LYS A 328 5.73 3.31 6.75
CA LYS A 328 4.39 2.73 6.55
C LYS A 328 3.28 3.75 6.68
N ILE A 329 2.25 3.63 5.85
CA ILE A 329 1.02 4.42 5.92
C ILE A 329 -0.14 3.45 6.20
N ASN A 330 -0.72 3.53 7.40
CA ASN A 330 -1.88 2.74 7.80
C ASN A 330 -3.16 3.55 7.55
N ILE A 331 -4.03 3.06 6.67
CA ILE A 331 -5.31 3.70 6.35
C ILE A 331 -6.43 3.08 7.18
N PHE A 332 -7.13 3.92 7.94
CA PHE A 332 -8.36 3.61 8.67
C PHE A 332 -9.59 4.18 7.92
N GLU A 333 -10.79 4.00 8.48
CA GLU A 333 -12.02 4.47 7.84
C GLU A 333 -12.09 6.01 7.73
N ARG A 334 -11.57 6.73 8.73
CA ARG A 334 -11.63 8.21 8.80
C ARG A 334 -10.30 8.90 9.11
N GLN A 335 -9.23 8.14 9.27
CA GLN A 335 -7.91 8.66 9.62
C GLN A 335 -6.81 7.88 8.89
N ILE A 336 -5.65 8.51 8.81
CA ILE A 336 -4.42 7.88 8.32
C ILE A 336 -3.41 8.00 9.46
N ASP A 337 -2.67 6.93 9.68
CA ASP A 337 -1.57 6.87 10.63
C ASP A 337 -0.28 6.64 9.84
N ILE A 338 0.76 7.41 10.16
CA ILE A 338 2.02 7.43 9.42
C ILE A 338 3.13 7.01 10.36
N GLU A 339 3.78 5.91 10.02
CA GLU A 339 5.00 5.46 10.67
C GLU A 339 6.19 6.05 9.90
N LEU A 340 6.89 7.01 10.53
CA LEU A 340 8.15 7.55 10.00
C LEU A 340 9.33 6.64 10.32
N LEU A 341 10.41 6.78 9.54
CA LEU A 341 11.71 6.16 9.77
C LEU A 341 12.52 6.81 10.91
#